data_AF-A0AAU5Y3Q0-F1
#
_entry.id   AF-A0AAU5Y3Q0-F1
#
_cell.length_a   1.000
_cell.length_b   1.000
_cell.length_c   1.000
_cell.angle_alpha   90.00
_cell.angle_beta   90.00
_cell.angle_gamma   90.00
#
_symmetry.space_group_name_H-M   'P 1'
#
loop_
_entity.id
_entity.type
_entity.pdbx_description
1 polymer ?
#
loop_
_entity_poly.entity_id
_entity_poly.type
_entity_poly.pdbx_seq_one_letter_code
_entity_poly.pdbx_strand_id
1 'polypeptide(L)' 'MRQTWTLSGAYANWKLTVAIEPGEYALGVPEWPGEKLAPVVGHFFEAVNHYELGRDAEQLHRLS' A
#
# COMPACT_ATOMS: atom_id res chain seq x y z
N MET A 1 -2.18 15.43 -6.66
CA MET A 1 -1.23 15.18 -5.55
C MET A 1 -0.65 13.78 -5.71
N ARG A 2 0.65 13.58 -5.41
CA ARG A 2 1.31 12.26 -5.53
C ARG A 2 2.23 12.03 -4.33
N GLN A 3 2.09 10.89 -3.66
CA GLN A 3 2.96 10.48 -2.56
C GLN A 3 3.36 9.01 -2.72
N THR A 4 4.58 8.69 -2.33
CA THR A 4 5.15 7.34 -2.47
C THR A 4 5.74 6.88 -1.15
N TRP A 5 5.43 5.65 -0.77
CA TRP A 5 6.01 4.93 0.36
C TRP A 5 6.78 3.71 -0.14
N THR A 6 7.88 3.41 0.54
CA THR A 6 8.58 2.13 0.40
C THR A 6 8.34 1.32 1.65
N LEU A 7 7.83 0.10 1.49
CA LEU A 7 7.47 -0.82 2.55
C LEU A 7 8.30 -2.08 2.41
N SER A 8 8.89 -2.55 3.50
CA SER A 8 9.65 -3.80 3.50
C SER A 8 8.74 -4.94 3.93
N GLY A 9 8.39 -5.80 2.99
CA GLY A 9 7.76 -7.08 3.28
C GLY A 9 8.79 -8.10 3.77
N ALA A 10 8.35 -9.33 4.00
CA ALA A 10 9.20 -10.44 4.41
C ALA A 10 10.17 -10.86 3.30
N TYR A 11 9.76 -10.75 2.03
CA TYR A 11 10.55 -11.25 0.89
C TYR A 11 10.95 -10.18 -0.12
N ALA A 12 10.27 -9.04 -0.14
CA ALA A 12 10.54 -7.97 -1.09
C ALA A 12 10.24 -6.58 -0.52
N ASN A 13 10.85 -5.57 -1.13
CA ASN A 13 10.46 -4.19 -0.91
C ASN A 13 9.35 -3.81 -1.90
N TRP A 14 8.26 -3.26 -1.37
CA TRP A 14 7.10 -2.83 -2.12
C TRP A 14 7.05 -1.30 -2.18
N LYS A 15 6.68 -0.77 -3.34
CA LYS A 15 6.47 0.67 -3.52
C LYS A 15 4.98 0.95 -3.72
N LEU A 16 4.40 1.69 -2.79
CA LEU A 16 3.03 2.19 -2.89
C LEU A 16 3.08 3.64 -3.34
N THR A 17 2.49 3.95 -4.50
CA THR A 17 2.28 5.33 -4.93
C THR A 17 0.79 5.62 -4.93
N VAL A 18 0.38 6.62 -4.16
CA VAL A 18 -0.99 7.13 -4.17
C VAL A 18 -0.98 8.45 -4.94
N ALA A 19 -1.79 8.51 -6.00
CA ALA A 19 -2.04 9.71 -6.77
C ALA A 19 -3.51 10.09 -6.64
N ILE A 20 -3.79 11.32 -6.19
CA ILE A 20 -5.13 11.86 -6.06
C ILE A 20 -5.24 13.02 -7.04
N GLU A 21 -6.10 12.87 -8.03
CA GLU A 21 -6.42 13.92 -8.99
C GLU A 21 -7.63 14.70 -8.45
N PRO A 22 -7.52 16.04 -8.32
CA PRO A 22 -8.65 16.85 -7.91
C PRO A 22 -9.74 16.79 -8.98
N GLY A 23 -11.00 16.59 -8.57
CA GLY A 23 -12.14 16.71 -9.49
C GLY A 23 -12.37 18.15 -9.96
N GLU A 24 -13.25 18.34 -10.95
CA GLU A 24 -13.52 19.64 -11.58
C GLU A 24 -13.95 20.76 -10.60
N TYR A 25 -14.43 20.39 -9.41
CA TYR A 25 -14.86 21.33 -8.36
C TYR A 25 -13.84 21.54 -7.24
N ALA A 26 -12.63 21.00 -7.36
CA ALA A 26 -11.62 21.04 -6.29
C ALA A 26 -10.83 22.37 -6.23
N LEU A 27 -11.49 23.50 -6.50
CA LEU A 27 -10.90 24.82 -6.32
C LEU A 27 -10.66 25.06 -4.83
N GLY A 28 -9.39 25.13 -4.43
CA GLY A 28 -8.98 25.45 -3.06
C GLY A 28 -8.89 24.28 -2.10
N VAL A 29 -8.92 23.03 -2.57
CA VAL A 29 -8.66 21.86 -1.70
C VAL A 29 -7.18 21.87 -1.32
N PRO A 30 -6.83 22.01 -0.02
CA PRO A 30 -5.43 21.97 0.40
C PRO A 30 -4.82 20.61 0.10
N GLU A 31 -3.51 20.58 -0.09
CA GLU A 31 -2.75 19.33 -0.21
C GLU A 31 -3.05 18.44 1.01
N TRP A 32 -3.56 17.23 0.77
CA TRP A 32 -3.95 16.35 1.86
C TRP A 32 -2.69 15.88 2.59
N PRO A 33 -2.57 16.06 3.91
CA PRO A 33 -1.37 15.65 4.61
C PRO A 33 -1.22 14.13 4.55
N GLY A 34 0.03 13.65 4.44
CA GLY A 34 0.35 12.22 4.42
C GLY A 34 -0.22 11.45 5.61
N GLU A 35 -0.48 12.13 6.74
CA GLU A 35 -1.19 11.58 7.90
C GLU A 35 -2.58 11.05 7.58
N LYS A 36 -3.34 11.71 6.69
CA LYS A 36 -4.66 11.22 6.25
C LYS A 36 -4.58 9.98 5.37
N LEU A 37 -3.42 9.75 4.75
CA LEU A 37 -3.16 8.58 3.91
C LEU A 37 -2.51 7.43 4.71
N ALA A 38 -2.10 7.67 5.96
CA ALA A 38 -1.50 6.64 6.81
C ALA A 38 -2.36 5.36 6.93
N PRO A 39 -3.70 5.43 7.06
CA PRO A 39 -4.53 4.21 7.07
C PRO A 39 -4.43 3.41 5.78
N VAL A 40 -4.38 4.08 4.62
CA VAL A 40 -4.25 3.41 3.30
C VAL A 40 -2.93 2.66 3.21
N VAL A 41 -1.85 3.29 3.69
CA VAL A 41 -0.52 2.65 3.74
C VAL A 41 -0.53 1.44 4.67
N GLY A 42 -1.18 1.55 5.83
CA GLY A 42 -1.34 0.45 6.79
C GLY A 42 -2.07 -0.74 6.19
N HIS A 43 -3.23 -0.53 5.57
CA HIS A 43 -3.99 -1.61 4.93
C HIS A 43 -3.24 -2.26 3.77
N PHE A 44 -2.52 -1.47 2.96
CA PHE A 44 -1.68 -2.03 1.91
C PHE A 44 -0.56 -2.92 2.49
N PHE A 45 0.06 -2.50 3.59
CA PHE A 45 1.09 -3.28 4.27
C PHE A 45 0.52 -4.61 4.81
N GLU A 46 -0.64 -4.59 5.44
CA GLU A 46 -1.34 -5.80 5.89
C GLU A 46 -1.64 -6.76 4.74
N ALA A 47 -2.12 -6.23 3.60
CA ALA A 47 -2.43 -7.03 2.42
C ALA A 47 -1.18 -7.70 1.81
N VAL A 48 -0.07 -6.95 1.73
CA VAL A 48 1.22 -7.49 1.26
C VAL A 48 1.69 -8.63 2.16
N ASN A 49 1.63 -8.44 3.48
CA ASN A 49 2.04 -9.48 4.43
C ASN A 49 1.16 -10.73 4.32
N HIS A 50 -0.16 -10.57 4.19
CA HIS A 50 -1.06 -11.72 4.00
C HIS A 50 -0.76 -12.46 2.69
N TYR A 51 -0.49 -11.74 1.61
CA TYR A 51 -0.14 -12.36 0.33
C TYR A 51 1.18 -13.14 0.42
N GLU A 52 2.21 -12.54 1.02
CA GLU A 52 3.52 -13.19 1.17
C GLU A 52 3.44 -14.43 2.05
N LEU A 53 2.73 -14.37 3.19
CA LEU A 53 2.51 -15.51 4.08
C LEU A 53 1.64 -16.60 3.44
N GLY A 54 0.60 -16.20 2.70
CA GLY A 54 -0.27 -17.13 1.98
C GLY A 54 0.49 -17.91 0.92
N ARG A 55 1.38 -17.24 0.17
CA ARG A 55 2.26 -17.88 -0.81
C ARG A 55 3.15 -18.95 -0.15
N ASP A 56 3.69 -18.67 1.03
CA ASP A 56 4.52 -19.65 1.75
C ASP A 56 3.70 -20.87 2.17
N ALA A 57 2.48 -20.66 2.67
CA ALA A 57 1.58 -21.75 3.05
C ALA A 57 1.20 -22.64 1.86
N GLU A 58 0.89 -22.04 0.71
CA GLU A 58 0.63 -22.79 -0.53
C GLU A 58 1.86 -23.57 -0.99
N GLN A 59 3.05 -22.97 -0.90
CA GLN A 59 4.29 -23.62 -1.31
C GLN A 59 4.63 -24.80 -0.40
N LEU A 60 4.41 -24.69 0.91
CA LEU A 60 4.56 -25.79 1.86
C LEU A 60 3.58 -26.92 1.58
N HIS A 61 2.32 -26.62 1.28
CA HIS A 61 1.29 -27.63 0.99
C HIS A 61 1.57 -28.44 -0.29
N ARG A 62 2.26 -27.85 -1.29
CA ARG A 62 2.68 -28.57 -2.50
C ARG A 62 3.87 -29.52 -2.28
N LEU A 63 4.59 -29.35 -1.17
CA LEU A 63 5.80 -30.12 -0.85
C LEU A 63 5.53 -31.25 0.17
N SER A 64 4.35 -31.28 0.79
CA SER A 64 3.86 -32.31 1.71
C SER A 64 3.00 -33.36 1.01
#